data_AF-A0A4P6YB86-F1
#
_entry.id   AF-A0A4P6YB86-F1
#
_cell.length_a   1.000
_cell.length_b   1.000
_cell.length_c   1.000
_cell.angle_alpha   90.00
_cell.angle_beta   90.00
_cell.angle_gamma   90.00
#
_symmetry.space_group_name_H-M   'P 1'
#
loop_
_entity.id
_entity.type
_entity.pdbx_description
1 polymer ?
#
loop_
_entity_poly.entity_id
_entity_poly.type
_entity_poly.pdbx_seq_one_letter_code
_entity_poly.pdbx_strand_id
1 'polypeptide(L)'
;MHRNLFVCLAFICCCFLSVQAQKNDTIYLRNGDRITGELKKFQYGLLDFSTDAMKTISIEFDKINTIHTAKYFEIRMNSGEKFFGRLKKSEVMSTVNVITVTDTIPKRLWDIVLIIPIKSSFFQKIDGSVDLGLTFTKASNVFQYSLNTKVTHRTTFYSTQFKLESLETDDGSLKSKNNTIGLTVSHFLPHKWQSNISIQVQQNTQLDLDYRAQAGYAMGYDVS
;
A
#
# COMPACT_ATOMS: atom_id res chain seq x y z
N MET A 1 -22.09 10.15 36.05
CA MET A 1 -21.12 9.63 35.04
C MET A 1 -21.49 9.95 33.58
N HIS A 2 -22.52 10.77 33.28
CA HIS A 2 -22.93 11.07 31.89
C HIS A 2 -22.24 12.27 31.24
N ARG A 3 -21.53 13.12 32.00
CA ARG A 3 -20.89 14.34 31.47
C ARG A 3 -19.58 14.07 30.72
N ASN A 4 -18.92 12.95 31.01
CA ASN A 4 -17.67 12.55 30.35
C ASN A 4 -17.91 11.73 29.07
N LEU A 5 -19.10 11.14 28.91
CA LEU A 5 -19.47 10.36 27.73
C LEU A 5 -19.77 11.27 26.52
N PHE A 6 -20.37 12.45 26.77
CA PHE A 6 -20.66 13.44 25.73
C PHE A 6 -19.39 14.12 25.18
N VAL A 7 -18.37 14.31 26.01
CA VAL A 7 -17.09 14.90 25.59
C VAL A 7 -16.30 13.94 24.68
N CYS A 8 -16.35 12.64 24.95
CA CYS A 8 -15.74 11.64 24.07
C CYS A 8 -16.47 11.49 22.72
N LEU A 9 -17.81 11.62 22.70
CA LEU A 9 -18.59 11.52 21.46
C LEU A 9 -18.40 12.77 20.56
N ALA A 10 -18.18 13.94 21.16
CA ALA A 10 -17.87 15.18 20.42
C ALA A 10 -16.45 15.16 19.81
N PHE A 11 -15.49 14.48 20.45
CA PHE A 11 -14.12 14.37 19.95
C PHE A 11 -13.99 13.44 18.74
N ILE A 12 -14.83 12.39 18.67
CA ILE A 12 -14.87 11.45 17.53
C ILE A 12 -15.54 12.09 16.29
N CYS A 13 -16.42 13.08 16.48
CA CYS A 13 -17.10 13.76 15.38
C CYS A 13 -16.22 14.82 14.66
N CYS A 14 -15.18 15.35 15.32
CA CYS A 14 -14.35 16.43 14.77
C CYS A 14 -13.23 15.96 13.81
N CYS A 15 -12.95 14.65 13.73
CA CYS A 15 -11.93 14.11 12.83
C CYS A 15 -12.39 13.87 11.38
N PHE A 16 -13.63 14.19 11.04
CA PHE A 16 -14.14 14.12 9.66
C PHE A 16 -14.06 15.45 8.90
N LEU A 17 -13.08 16.30 9.23
CA LEU A 17 -12.69 17.36 8.31
C LEU A 17 -12.08 16.70 7.07
N SER A 18 -12.93 16.55 6.06
CA SER A 18 -12.58 16.11 4.73
C SER A 18 -11.46 17.01 4.23
N VAL A 19 -10.23 16.47 4.21
CA VAL A 19 -9.11 17.06 3.47
C VAL A 19 -9.55 17.06 2.01
N GLN A 20 -10.10 18.17 1.53
CA GLN A 20 -10.26 18.37 0.10
C GLN A 20 -8.86 18.31 -0.50
N ALA A 21 -8.60 17.28 -1.29
CA ALA A 21 -7.38 17.16 -2.07
C ALA A 21 -7.33 18.35 -3.05
N GLN A 22 -6.60 19.40 -2.68
CA GLN A 22 -6.48 20.60 -3.48
C GLN A 22 -5.83 20.27 -4.83
N LYS A 23 -6.47 20.69 -5.93
CA LYS A 23 -5.95 20.52 -7.30
C LYS A 23 -4.88 21.59 -7.58
N ASN A 24 -3.66 21.32 -7.11
CA ASN A 24 -2.53 22.26 -7.19
C ASN A 24 -1.45 21.81 -8.19
N ASP A 25 -1.71 20.81 -9.03
CA ASP A 25 -0.74 20.37 -10.02
C ASP A 25 -0.68 21.39 -11.17
N THR A 26 0.50 21.61 -11.72
CA THR A 26 0.74 22.61 -12.77
C THR A 26 1.63 22.03 -13.87
N ILE A 27 1.18 22.16 -15.12
CA ILE A 27 1.94 21.80 -16.31
C ILE A 27 2.39 23.07 -17.01
N TYR A 28 3.66 23.11 -17.37
CA TYR A 28 4.25 24.19 -18.17
C TYR A 28 4.52 23.65 -19.57
N LEU A 29 3.91 24.24 -20.58
CA LEU A 29 4.07 23.86 -21.98
C LEU A 29 5.29 24.56 -22.59
N ARG A 30 5.80 24.00 -23.70
CA ARG A 30 6.96 24.55 -24.42
C ARG A 30 6.71 25.92 -25.05
N ASN A 31 5.46 26.25 -25.35
CA ASN A 31 5.05 27.55 -25.88
C ASN A 31 4.94 28.64 -24.79
N GLY A 32 5.19 28.31 -23.52
CA GLY A 32 5.10 29.23 -22.37
C GLY A 32 3.78 29.18 -21.62
N ASP A 33 2.77 28.46 -22.13
CA ASP A 33 1.48 28.35 -21.47
C ASP A 33 1.57 27.52 -20.17
N ARG A 34 0.65 27.84 -19.24
CA ARG A 34 0.55 27.18 -17.95
C ARG A 34 -0.86 26.69 -17.70
N ILE A 35 -1.00 25.41 -17.39
CA ILE A 35 -2.28 24.77 -17.08
C ILE A 35 -2.25 24.27 -15.63
N THR A 36 -3.25 24.64 -14.84
CA THR A 36 -3.41 24.23 -13.44
C THR A 36 -4.59 23.26 -13.30
N GLY A 37 -4.42 22.26 -12.44
CA GLY A 37 -5.38 21.18 -12.27
C GLY A 37 -4.80 19.99 -11.52
N GLU A 38 -5.08 18.80 -12.01
CA GLU A 38 -4.67 17.53 -11.41
C GLU A 38 -4.08 16.58 -12.45
N LEU A 39 -2.85 16.13 -12.21
CA LEU A 39 -2.18 15.12 -13.03
C LEU A 39 -2.84 13.76 -12.80
N LYS A 40 -3.44 13.18 -13.85
CA LYS A 40 -4.14 11.90 -13.76
C LYS A 40 -3.28 10.72 -14.15
N LYS A 41 -2.61 10.74 -15.29
CA LYS A 41 -1.66 9.72 -15.76
C LYS A 41 -0.97 10.19 -17.04
N PHE A 42 0.16 9.57 -17.36
CA PHE A 42 0.83 9.66 -18.65
C PHE A 42 1.23 8.26 -19.12
N GLN A 43 0.84 7.93 -20.35
CA GLN A 43 1.16 6.67 -21.01
C GLN A 43 0.94 6.85 -22.53
N TYR A 44 1.66 6.09 -23.35
CA TYR A 44 1.50 6.10 -24.81
C TYR A 44 1.63 7.51 -25.45
N GLY A 45 2.50 8.36 -24.90
CA GLY A 45 2.74 9.71 -25.43
C GLY A 45 1.71 10.77 -25.01
N LEU A 46 0.63 10.39 -24.31
CA LEU A 46 -0.44 11.29 -23.88
C LEU A 46 -0.51 11.39 -22.36
N LEU A 47 -0.59 12.63 -21.86
CA LEU A 47 -0.79 12.95 -20.46
C LEU A 47 -2.22 13.43 -20.24
N ASP A 48 -2.94 12.69 -19.40
CA ASP A 48 -4.29 13.05 -18.96
C ASP A 48 -4.20 14.00 -17.77
N PHE A 49 -4.83 15.15 -17.92
CA PHE A 49 -4.84 16.22 -16.94
C PHE A 49 -6.27 16.69 -16.67
N SER A 50 -6.69 16.67 -15.41
CA SER A 50 -8.02 17.11 -15.03
C SER A 50 -8.01 18.58 -14.61
N THR A 51 -8.86 19.38 -15.22
CA THR A 51 -9.05 20.80 -14.90
C THR A 51 -10.46 21.03 -14.38
N ASP A 52 -10.65 22.11 -13.62
CA ASP A 52 -11.99 22.43 -13.10
C ASP A 52 -12.95 22.91 -14.20
N ALA A 53 -12.42 23.60 -15.21
CA ALA A 53 -13.21 24.16 -16.29
C ALA A 53 -13.55 23.17 -17.41
N MET A 54 -12.66 22.20 -17.71
CA MET A 54 -12.76 21.36 -18.92
C MET A 54 -12.76 19.86 -18.62
N LYS A 55 -13.08 19.45 -17.38
CA LYS A 55 -13.03 18.06 -16.91
C LYS A 55 -11.64 17.41 -17.05
N THR A 56 -11.40 16.64 -18.11
CA THR A 56 -10.13 15.95 -18.37
C THR A 56 -9.72 16.22 -19.80
N ILE A 57 -8.52 16.75 -19.97
CA ILE A 57 -7.88 17.00 -21.26
C ILE A 57 -6.68 16.05 -21.41
N SER A 58 -6.38 15.65 -22.64
CA SER A 58 -5.18 14.89 -22.96
C SER A 58 -4.19 15.80 -23.69
N ILE A 59 -2.95 15.83 -23.21
CA ILE A 59 -1.87 16.71 -23.68
C ILE A 59 -0.77 15.82 -24.25
N GLU A 60 -0.26 16.14 -25.44
CA GLU A 60 0.93 15.47 -25.99
C GLU A 60 2.14 15.75 -25.08
N PHE A 61 2.79 14.68 -24.61
CA PHE A 61 3.82 14.81 -23.59
C PHE A 61 5.11 15.47 -24.10
N ASP A 62 5.38 15.39 -25.40
CA ASP A 62 6.50 16.08 -26.06
C ASP A 62 6.32 17.61 -26.08
N LYS A 63 5.09 18.12 -25.95
CA LYS A 63 4.78 19.55 -25.86
C LYS A 63 4.97 20.12 -24.44
N ILE A 64 5.28 19.28 -23.47
CA ILE A 64 5.50 19.68 -22.07
C ILE A 64 6.96 20.09 -21.87
N ASN A 65 7.16 21.20 -21.15
CA ASN A 65 8.47 21.69 -20.76
C ASN A 65 8.88 21.22 -19.35
N THR A 66 7.95 21.24 -18.39
CA THR A 66 8.17 20.72 -17.04
C THR A 66 6.84 20.53 -16.31
N ILE A 67 6.83 19.66 -15.30
CA ILE A 67 5.65 19.34 -14.48
C ILE A 67 5.93 19.70 -13.03
N HIS A 68 4.93 20.25 -12.35
CA HIS A 68 4.93 20.45 -10.91
C HIS A 68 3.71 19.75 -10.30
N THR A 69 3.94 18.86 -9.35
CA THR A 69 2.89 18.19 -8.58
C THR A 69 3.34 17.98 -7.14
N ALA A 70 2.39 18.09 -6.22
CA ALA A 70 2.60 17.74 -4.82
C ALA A 70 2.38 16.25 -4.55
N LYS A 71 1.74 15.52 -5.47
CA LYS A 71 1.36 14.10 -5.32
C LYS A 71 2.52 13.18 -5.72
N TYR A 72 2.49 11.97 -5.21
CA TYR A 72 3.46 10.93 -5.55
C TYR A 72 2.98 10.09 -6.74
N PHE A 73 3.92 9.78 -7.63
CA PHE A 73 3.72 9.00 -8.84
C PHE A 73 4.78 7.89 -8.95
N GLU A 74 4.41 6.78 -9.60
CA GLU A 74 5.39 5.87 -10.21
C GLU A 74 5.78 6.47 -11.55
N ILE A 75 7.09 6.68 -11.73
CA ILE A 75 7.69 7.25 -12.93
C ILE A 75 8.59 6.16 -13.53
N ARG A 76 8.33 5.76 -14.76
CA ARG A 76 9.14 4.76 -15.47
C ARG A 76 9.92 5.42 -16.59
N MET A 77 11.20 5.07 -16.69
CA MET A 77 12.09 5.53 -17.73
C MET A 77 12.14 4.55 -18.91
N ASN A 78 12.57 5.04 -20.07
CA ASN A 78 12.88 4.24 -21.25
C ASN A 78 13.97 3.17 -20.98
N SER A 79 14.90 3.44 -20.06
CA SER A 79 15.92 2.50 -19.58
C SER A 79 15.34 1.32 -18.80
N GLY A 80 14.06 1.38 -18.40
CA GLY A 80 13.42 0.41 -17.51
C GLY A 80 13.52 0.77 -16.01
N GLU A 81 14.31 1.78 -15.65
CA GLU A 81 14.37 2.29 -14.27
C GLU A 81 13.01 2.80 -13.79
N LYS A 82 12.73 2.59 -12.50
CA LYS A 82 11.50 3.04 -11.84
C LYS A 82 11.82 3.95 -10.67
N PHE A 83 11.17 5.10 -10.63
CA PHE A 83 11.26 6.07 -9.56
C PHE A 83 9.91 6.26 -8.89
N PHE A 84 9.92 6.41 -7.56
CA PHE A 84 8.73 6.71 -6.76
C PHE A 84 8.93 8.07 -6.12
N GLY A 85 8.11 9.04 -6.50
CA GLY A 85 8.36 10.41 -6.11
C GLY A 85 7.36 11.40 -6.66
N ARG A 86 7.54 12.65 -6.29
CA ARG A 86 6.79 13.79 -6.84
C ARG A 86 7.64 14.51 -7.88
N LEU A 87 6.98 15.13 -8.84
CA LEU A 87 7.63 15.89 -9.90
C LEU A 87 7.67 17.37 -9.51
N LYS A 88 8.86 17.97 -9.44
CA LYS A 88 9.03 19.42 -9.28
C LYS A 88 9.55 20.05 -10.57
N LYS A 89 9.21 21.33 -10.71
CA LYS A 89 9.76 22.21 -11.72
C LYS A 89 11.29 22.15 -11.70
N SER A 90 11.88 21.98 -12.88
CA SER A 90 13.31 22.16 -13.11
C SER A 90 13.60 23.53 -13.73
N GLU A 91 14.81 24.03 -13.53
CA GLU A 91 15.32 25.25 -14.18
C GLU A 91 15.85 24.97 -15.59
N VAL A 92 16.20 23.71 -15.89
CA VAL A 92 16.69 23.27 -17.20
C VAL A 92 15.53 22.90 -18.11
N MET A 93 15.54 23.40 -19.35
CA MET A 93 14.47 23.12 -20.32
C MET A 93 14.28 21.62 -20.58
N SER A 94 13.02 21.21 -20.75
CA SER A 94 12.64 19.80 -21.01
C SER A 94 13.12 18.80 -19.95
N THR A 95 13.34 19.25 -18.72
CA THR A 95 13.69 18.39 -17.59
C THR A 95 12.71 18.57 -16.45
N VAL A 96 12.65 17.55 -15.59
CA VAL A 96 11.83 17.55 -14.38
C VAL A 96 12.65 16.98 -13.23
N ASN A 97 12.51 17.58 -12.06
CA ASN A 97 13.17 17.10 -10.85
C ASN A 97 12.28 16.04 -10.20
N VAL A 98 12.74 14.79 -10.21
CA VAL A 98 12.07 13.70 -9.51
C VAL A 98 12.56 13.72 -8.06
N ILE A 99 11.68 14.11 -7.14
CA ILE A 99 11.96 14.10 -5.71
C ILE A 99 11.49 12.78 -5.14
N THR A 100 12.45 11.92 -4.82
CA THR A 100 12.26 10.65 -4.11
C THR A 100 12.38 10.87 -2.60
N VAL A 101 12.29 9.79 -1.81
CA VAL A 101 12.46 9.87 -0.36
C VAL A 101 13.91 10.17 0.03
N THR A 102 14.88 9.69 -0.75
CA THR A 102 16.31 9.82 -0.45
C THR A 102 16.94 10.99 -1.18
N ASP A 103 16.58 11.20 -2.45
CA ASP A 103 17.29 12.10 -3.35
C ASP A 103 16.38 12.90 -4.28
N THR A 104 16.91 14.01 -4.79
CA THR A 104 16.32 14.76 -5.91
C THR A 104 17.15 14.53 -7.16
N ILE A 105 16.54 13.92 -8.18
CA ILE A 105 17.25 13.48 -9.38
C ILE A 105 16.66 14.22 -10.59
N PRO A 106 17.45 15.03 -11.32
CA PRO A 106 16.98 15.64 -12.56
C PRO A 106 16.87 14.58 -13.65
N LYS A 107 15.71 14.51 -14.31
CA LYS A 107 15.45 13.61 -15.44
C LYS A 107 14.91 14.37 -16.63
N ARG A 108 15.30 13.95 -17.84
CA ARG A 108 14.76 14.51 -19.08
C ARG A 108 13.35 13.99 -19.30
N LEU A 109 12.45 14.84 -19.77
CA LEU A 109 11.06 14.44 -20.01
C LEU A 109 10.95 13.34 -21.06
N TRP A 110 11.73 13.40 -22.14
CA TRP A 110 11.68 12.38 -23.21
C TRP A 110 12.14 10.99 -22.76
N ASP A 111 12.88 10.88 -21.65
CA ASP A 111 13.27 9.59 -21.10
C ASP A 111 12.13 8.95 -20.29
N ILE A 112 11.11 9.73 -19.91
CA ILE A 112 9.95 9.23 -19.16
C ILE A 112 8.96 8.61 -20.13
N VAL A 113 8.59 7.35 -19.90
CA VAL A 113 7.64 6.60 -20.73
C VAL A 113 6.28 6.39 -20.06
N LEU A 114 6.22 6.53 -18.73
CA LEU A 114 5.00 6.34 -17.96
C LEU A 114 5.05 7.13 -16.65
N ILE A 115 3.95 7.83 -16.33
CA ILE A 115 3.71 8.44 -15.03
C ILE A 115 2.31 8.04 -14.59
N ILE A 116 2.20 7.21 -13.56
CA ILE A 116 0.90 6.81 -13.01
C ILE A 116 0.81 7.24 -11.55
N PRO A 117 -0.35 7.75 -11.11
CA PRO A 117 -0.53 8.14 -9.72
C PRO A 117 -0.31 6.90 -8.89
N ILE A 118 0.33 7.07 -7.73
CA ILE A 118 0.33 6.05 -6.70
C ILE A 118 -1.08 6.03 -6.09
N LYS A 119 -2.11 5.71 -6.88
CA LYS A 119 -3.40 5.26 -6.37
C LYS A 119 -3.12 3.90 -5.75
N SER A 120 -2.99 3.89 -4.43
CA SER A 120 -2.89 2.68 -3.62
C SER A 120 -1.85 1.63 -4.08
N SER A 121 -0.79 1.96 -4.82
CA SER A 121 0.20 0.95 -5.25
C SER A 121 1.02 0.39 -4.08
N PHE A 122 1.14 1.14 -2.98
CA PHE A 122 1.62 0.62 -1.70
C PHE A 122 0.69 -0.46 -1.12
N PHE A 123 -0.62 -0.37 -1.38
CA PHE A 123 -1.64 -1.36 -0.98
C PHE A 123 -1.90 -2.44 -2.04
N GLN A 124 -1.53 -2.25 -3.32
CA GLN A 124 -1.66 -3.27 -4.37
C GLN A 124 -0.56 -4.33 -4.32
N LYS A 125 0.56 -4.05 -3.64
CA LYS A 125 1.62 -5.04 -3.35
C LYS A 125 1.44 -5.73 -2.00
N ILE A 126 0.46 -5.28 -1.21
CA ILE A 126 0.09 -5.84 0.09
C ILE A 126 -1.24 -6.57 -0.12
N ASP A 127 -1.15 -7.86 -0.46
CA ASP A 127 -2.32 -8.73 -0.50
C ASP A 127 -2.71 -9.08 0.95
N GLY A 128 -3.76 -8.42 1.43
CA GLY A 128 -4.25 -8.56 2.79
C GLY A 128 -5.67 -9.13 2.84
N SER A 129 -5.93 -10.08 3.73
CA SER A 129 -7.28 -10.48 4.12
C SER A 129 -7.46 -10.29 5.62
N VAL A 130 -8.65 -9.84 6.01
CA VAL A 130 -9.08 -9.77 7.40
C VAL A 130 -10.47 -10.38 7.46
N ASP A 131 -10.59 -11.49 8.16
CA ASP A 131 -11.80 -12.27 8.29
C ASP A 131 -12.26 -12.24 9.75
N LEU A 132 -13.46 -11.72 9.96
CA LEU A 132 -14.12 -11.68 11.27
C LEU A 132 -15.31 -12.65 11.25
N GLY A 133 -15.34 -13.61 12.16
CA GLY A 133 -16.41 -14.59 12.27
C GLY A 133 -16.99 -14.64 13.67
N LEU A 134 -18.32 -14.58 13.78
CA LEU A 134 -19.07 -14.78 15.02
C LEU A 134 -19.99 -15.99 14.82
N THR A 135 -19.90 -16.97 15.71
CA THR A 135 -20.75 -18.17 15.66
C THR A 135 -21.41 -18.36 17.01
N PHE A 136 -22.73 -18.54 17.02
CA PHE A 136 -23.49 -18.87 18.21
C PHE A 136 -24.27 -20.16 18.01
N THR A 137 -23.99 -21.16 18.84
CA THR A 137 -24.66 -22.46 18.79
C THR A 137 -25.65 -22.58 19.93
N LYS A 138 -26.93 -22.34 19.64
CA LYS A 138 -28.01 -22.33 20.65
C LYS A 138 -28.13 -23.66 21.40
N ALA A 139 -27.88 -24.79 20.74
CA ALA A 139 -28.03 -26.12 21.32
C ALA A 139 -27.05 -26.41 22.47
N SER A 140 -25.83 -25.88 22.38
CA SER A 140 -24.78 -26.04 23.41
C SER A 140 -24.48 -24.74 24.17
N ASN A 141 -25.19 -23.65 23.87
CA ASN A 141 -24.92 -22.31 24.41
C ASN A 141 -23.47 -21.83 24.21
N VAL A 142 -22.83 -22.28 23.12
CA VAL A 142 -21.44 -21.94 22.78
C VAL A 142 -21.41 -20.68 21.92
N PHE A 143 -20.61 -19.70 22.35
CA PHE A 143 -20.30 -18.51 21.56
C PHE A 143 -18.84 -18.54 21.11
N GLN A 144 -18.59 -18.33 19.82
CA GLN A 144 -17.25 -18.31 19.25
C GLN A 144 -17.03 -17.00 18.50
N TYR A 145 -15.86 -16.41 18.71
CA TYR A 145 -15.37 -15.34 17.87
C TYR A 145 -14.04 -15.73 17.24
N SER A 146 -13.88 -15.37 15.97
CA SER A 146 -12.67 -15.62 15.20
C SER A 146 -12.23 -14.35 14.49
N LEU A 147 -10.94 -14.08 14.54
CA LEU A 147 -10.25 -13.04 13.78
C LEU A 147 -9.08 -13.72 13.07
N ASN A 148 -9.13 -13.72 11.75
CA ASN A 148 -8.02 -14.16 10.93
C ASN A 148 -7.52 -12.96 10.13
N THR A 149 -6.21 -12.78 10.09
CA THR A 149 -5.57 -11.69 9.37
C THR A 149 -4.35 -12.27 8.67
N LYS A 150 -4.27 -12.05 7.35
CA LYS A 150 -3.15 -12.46 6.53
C LYS A 150 -2.71 -11.26 5.72
N VAL A 151 -1.43 -10.93 5.78
CA VAL A 151 -0.86 -9.80 5.03
C VAL A 151 0.37 -10.32 4.30
N THR A 152 0.36 -10.24 2.98
CA THR A 152 1.47 -10.70 2.13
C THR A 152 1.99 -9.54 1.31
N HIS A 153 3.28 -9.21 1.47
CA HIS A 153 3.97 -8.20 0.69
C HIS A 153 4.96 -8.87 -0.27
N ARG A 154 4.74 -8.72 -1.58
CA ARG A 154 5.57 -9.38 -2.62
C ARG A 154 6.36 -8.37 -3.47
N THR A 155 7.66 -8.62 -3.59
CA THR A 155 8.62 -7.94 -4.48
C THR A 155 9.21 -8.95 -5.48
N THR A 156 9.97 -8.51 -6.48
CA THR A 156 10.59 -9.38 -7.50
C THR A 156 11.43 -10.52 -6.92
N PHE A 157 12.15 -10.29 -5.82
CA PHE A 157 13.09 -11.25 -5.23
C PHE A 157 12.76 -11.67 -3.79
N TYR A 158 11.70 -11.10 -3.19
CA TYR A 158 11.34 -11.36 -1.80
C TYR A 158 9.82 -11.39 -1.63
N SER A 159 9.33 -12.24 -0.73
CA SER A 159 7.94 -12.26 -0.27
C SER A 159 7.92 -12.34 1.25
N THR A 160 7.26 -11.38 1.89
CA THR A 160 7.08 -11.36 3.34
C THR A 160 5.61 -11.60 3.65
N GLN A 161 5.32 -12.58 4.49
CA GLN A 161 3.97 -12.93 4.90
C GLN A 161 3.85 -12.85 6.41
N PHE A 162 2.88 -12.06 6.86
CA PHE A 162 2.45 -11.99 8.25
C PHE A 162 1.09 -12.65 8.39
N LYS A 163 0.92 -13.45 9.44
CA LYS A 163 -0.30 -14.19 9.75
C LYS A 163 -0.66 -13.97 11.22
N LEU A 164 -1.90 -13.64 11.49
CA LEU A 164 -2.46 -13.58 12.82
C LEU A 164 -3.80 -14.33 12.81
N GLU A 165 -3.94 -15.30 13.68
CA GLU A 165 -5.16 -16.06 13.88
C GLU A 165 -5.52 -16.00 15.36
N SER A 166 -6.74 -15.64 15.67
CA SER A 166 -7.27 -15.61 17.02
C SER A 166 -8.66 -16.23 17.00
N LEU A 167 -8.85 -17.24 17.84
CA LEU A 167 -10.12 -17.91 18.05
C LEU A 167 -10.35 -17.99 19.55
N GLU A 168 -11.51 -17.52 20.00
CA GLU A 168 -11.94 -17.67 21.37
C GLU A 168 -13.33 -18.29 21.38
N THR A 169 -13.49 -19.26 22.27
CA THR A 169 -14.70 -20.04 22.44
C THR A 169 -15.12 -19.96 23.89
N ASP A 170 -16.35 -19.53 24.11
CA ASP A 170 -17.00 -19.48 25.41
C ASP A 170 -18.14 -20.49 25.44
N ASP A 171 -18.03 -21.50 26.29
CA ASP A 171 -19.02 -22.57 26.50
C ASP A 171 -19.77 -22.38 27.84
N GLY A 172 -19.78 -21.17 28.40
CA GLY A 172 -20.48 -20.82 29.64
C GLY A 172 -19.84 -21.33 30.94
N SER A 173 -18.95 -22.31 30.87
CA SER A 173 -18.20 -22.86 32.03
C SER A 173 -16.69 -22.64 31.93
N LEU A 174 -16.12 -22.79 30.73
CA LEU A 174 -14.70 -22.65 30.44
C LEU A 174 -14.52 -21.78 29.19
N LYS A 175 -13.51 -20.91 29.23
CA LYS A 175 -13.11 -20.08 28.07
C LYS A 175 -11.87 -20.69 27.44
N SER A 176 -11.95 -21.05 26.16
CA SER A 176 -10.81 -21.51 25.37
C SER A 176 -10.30 -20.40 24.46
N LYS A 177 -8.98 -20.23 24.39
CA LYS A 177 -8.31 -19.27 23.50
C LYS A 177 -7.25 -20.01 22.68
N ASN A 178 -7.25 -19.79 21.38
CA ASN A 178 -6.25 -20.27 20.45
C ASN A 178 -5.75 -19.09 19.60
N ASN A 179 -4.51 -18.68 19.83
CA ASN A 179 -3.89 -17.57 19.13
C ASN A 179 -2.62 -18.05 18.44
N THR A 180 -2.46 -17.71 17.17
CA THR A 180 -1.26 -17.99 16.38
C THR A 180 -0.80 -16.72 15.68
N ILE A 181 0.47 -16.37 15.87
CA ILE A 181 1.13 -15.28 15.16
C ILE A 181 2.28 -15.89 14.37
N GLY A 182 2.39 -15.57 13.09
CA GLY A 182 3.41 -16.09 12.20
C GLY A 182 4.00 -15.01 11.30
N LEU A 183 5.30 -15.11 11.06
CA LEU A 183 6.02 -14.32 10.08
C LEU A 183 6.87 -15.26 9.22
N THR A 184 6.70 -15.17 7.90
CA THR A 184 7.48 -15.92 6.92
C THR A 184 8.13 -14.96 5.94
N VAL A 185 9.42 -15.13 5.69
CA VAL A 185 10.19 -14.38 4.70
C VAL A 185 10.76 -15.36 3.69
N SER A 186 10.36 -15.21 2.44
CA SER A 186 10.81 -15.99 1.30
C SER A 186 11.75 -15.14 0.44
N HIS A 187 12.93 -15.66 0.13
CA HIS A 187 13.86 -15.07 -0.83
C HIS A 187 13.94 -15.95 -2.08
N PHE A 188 13.60 -15.36 -3.23
CA PHE A 188 13.65 -16.01 -4.53
C PHE A 188 15.01 -15.72 -5.18
N LEU A 189 15.78 -16.78 -5.42
CA LEU A 189 17.11 -16.72 -6.01
C LEU A 189 17.05 -16.98 -7.53
N PRO A 190 18.09 -16.58 -8.28
CA PRO A 190 18.26 -16.98 -9.67
C PRO A 190 18.27 -18.51 -9.82
N HIS A 191 17.91 -19.01 -11.01
CA HIS A 191 17.84 -20.45 -11.31
C HIS A 191 16.82 -21.23 -10.46
N LYS A 192 15.65 -20.62 -10.18
CA LYS A 192 14.51 -21.28 -9.52
C LYS A 192 14.77 -21.76 -8.08
N TRP A 193 15.86 -21.35 -7.45
CA TRP A 193 16.09 -21.63 -6.04
C TRP A 193 15.27 -20.69 -5.16
N GLN A 194 14.79 -21.18 -4.03
CA GLN A 194 14.11 -20.38 -3.02
C GLN A 194 14.59 -20.75 -1.63
N SER A 195 14.70 -19.75 -0.76
CA SER A 195 14.94 -19.95 0.66
C SER A 195 13.83 -19.27 1.47
N ASN A 196 13.44 -19.91 2.57
CA ASN A 196 12.34 -19.48 3.42
C ASN A 196 12.81 -19.50 4.87
N ILE A 197 12.52 -18.42 5.58
CA ILE A 197 12.66 -18.32 7.02
C ILE A 197 11.26 -18.10 7.59
N SER A 198 10.87 -18.90 8.58
CA SER A 198 9.58 -18.75 9.26
C SER A 198 9.78 -18.69 10.77
N ILE A 199 8.98 -17.84 11.41
CA ILE A 199 8.89 -17.72 12.87
C ILE A 199 7.41 -17.76 13.22
N GLN A 200 7.04 -18.55 14.22
CA GLN A 200 5.66 -18.69 14.66
C GLN A 200 5.60 -18.74 16.19
N VAL A 201 4.63 -18.04 16.78
CA VAL A 201 4.30 -18.08 18.19
C VAL A 201 2.84 -18.51 18.34
N GLN A 202 2.58 -19.50 19.18
CA GLN A 202 1.25 -20.06 19.42
C GLN A 202 0.90 -20.07 20.90
N GLN A 203 -0.37 -19.85 21.21
CA GLN A 203 -0.97 -20.00 22.53
C GLN A 203 -2.25 -20.81 22.38
N ASN A 204 -2.47 -21.80 23.24
CA ASN A 204 -3.67 -22.63 23.20
C ASN A 204 -4.04 -23.12 24.62
N THR A 205 -5.12 -22.58 25.19
CA THR A 205 -5.53 -22.93 26.56
C THR A 205 -6.21 -24.30 26.67
N GLN A 206 -6.71 -24.88 25.57
CA GLN A 206 -7.27 -26.23 25.54
C GLN A 206 -6.18 -27.31 25.62
N LEU A 207 -4.96 -26.98 25.20
CA LEU A 207 -3.79 -27.87 25.24
C LEU A 207 -2.83 -27.52 26.39
N ASP A 208 -3.27 -26.70 27.34
CA ASP A 208 -2.46 -26.16 28.45
C ASP A 208 -1.13 -25.53 27.97
N LEU A 209 -1.23 -24.79 26.87
CA LEU A 209 -0.10 -24.26 26.12
C LEU A 209 -0.07 -22.75 26.29
N ASP A 210 0.74 -22.29 27.25
CA ASP A 210 0.91 -20.86 27.55
C ASP A 210 1.48 -20.12 26.34
N TYR A 211 2.68 -20.48 25.89
CA TYR A 211 3.29 -19.98 24.66
C TYR A 211 4.28 -20.99 24.08
N ARG A 212 4.24 -21.20 22.77
CA ARG A 212 5.22 -21.99 22.00
C ARG A 212 5.77 -21.16 20.86
N ALA A 213 7.07 -20.91 20.88
CA ALA A 213 7.78 -20.31 19.76
C ALA A 213 8.43 -21.39 18.89
N GLN A 214 8.35 -21.22 17.58
CA GLN A 214 8.93 -22.09 16.57
C GLN A 214 9.66 -21.22 15.56
N ALA A 215 10.82 -21.66 15.11
CA ALA A 215 11.55 -21.03 14.02
C ALA A 215 12.02 -22.12 13.05
N GLY A 216 11.95 -21.84 11.75
CA GLY A 216 12.30 -22.77 10.69
C GLY A 216 13.06 -22.09 9.57
N TYR A 217 13.96 -22.84 8.95
CA TYR A 217 14.61 -22.48 7.70
C TYR A 217 14.36 -23.61 6.70
N ALA A 218 14.01 -23.26 5.48
CA ALA A 218 13.83 -24.21 4.39
C ALA A 218 14.46 -23.66 3.10
N MET A 219 15.07 -24.53 2.32
CA MET A 219 15.58 -24.22 0.98
C MET A 219 15.01 -25.23 -0.01
N GLY A 220 14.61 -24.77 -1.18
CA GLY A 220 13.98 -25.61 -2.19
C GLY A 220 14.29 -25.15 -3.60
N TYR A 221 14.15 -26.07 -4.55
CA TYR A 221 14.26 -25.82 -5.97
C TYR A 221 12.87 -25.91 -6.60
N ASP A 222 12.46 -24.85 -7.28
CA ASP A 222 11.19 -24.80 -8.00
C ASP A 222 11.32 -25.51 -9.35
N VAL A 223 10.50 -26.55 -9.54
CA VAL A 223 10.53 -27.41 -10.73
C VAL A 223 9.50 -26.98 -11.78
N SER A 224 8.68 -25.96 -11.49
CA SER A 224 7.60 -25.49 -12.36
C SER A 224 8.04 -24.70 -13.58
#